data_AF-A0A1B3SLY8-F1
#
_entry.id   AF-A0A1B3SLY8-F1
#
_cell.length_a   1.000
_cell.length_b   1.000
_cell.length_c   1.000
_cell.angle_alpha   90.00
_cell.angle_beta   90.00
_cell.angle_gamma   90.00
#
_symmetry.space_group_name_H-M   'P 1'
#
loop_
_entity.id
_entity.type
_entity.pdbx_description
1 polymer ?
#
loop_
_entity_poly.entity_id
_entity_poly.type
_entity_poly.pdbx_seq_one_letter_code
_entity_poly.pdbx_strand_id
1 'polypeptide(L)'
;MKKLLSLLAVTGLVATSGSVAVACKKEPANNTSNNTDKNTEKKDLTKITEQDLKISPESNEETEAKAAVLAQIKTVLKIDVVENTDITFSDFTKATSAEKTGKIIVSAVESSKLVLGKVTFILNYFEPKDISELKGNDVVLQIQGNSIEIAKEAVINKIKSKFKVTVVENTDVTFSDFTAPEEGMTKNGKITVKSVSTSKVLVADKTATFGLLDVKKPEGKADLAKLSEQELQITNENSMDESKTKNYILGVINLKFKAYGVTYKLEDLKFGVFKAPSGSQDSSITVEPAKSNTTLTGTATFVLKGKAE
;
A
#
# COMPACT_ATOMS: atom_id res chain seq x y z
N MET A 1 53.08 -1.08 -15.70
CA MET A 1 52.62 -1.92 -14.59
C MET A 1 51.09 -1.92 -14.63
N LYS A 2 50.41 -2.77 -15.42
CA LYS A 2 50.12 -4.20 -15.14
C LYS A 2 49.77 -4.44 -13.67
N LYS A 3 48.48 -4.31 -13.33
CA LYS A 3 47.72 -5.09 -12.34
C LYS A 3 46.48 -4.29 -11.90
N LEU A 4 45.30 -4.73 -12.33
CA LEU A 4 44.03 -4.80 -11.56
C LEU A 4 42.88 -5.18 -12.51
N LEU A 5 43.08 -6.27 -13.24
CA LEU A 5 42.00 -7.10 -13.82
C LEU A 5 41.75 -8.22 -12.80
N SER A 6 40.87 -8.00 -11.83
CA SER A 6 40.35 -9.08 -10.98
C SER A 6 39.15 -8.57 -10.17
N LEU A 7 38.02 -8.39 -10.84
CA LEU A 7 36.73 -8.27 -10.15
C LEU A 7 35.61 -8.84 -11.05
N LEU A 8 35.84 -10.07 -11.54
CA LEU A 8 34.80 -10.91 -12.13
C LEU A 8 34.46 -11.99 -11.08
N ALA A 9 33.81 -11.55 -10.01
CA ALA A 9 33.28 -12.43 -8.99
C ALA A 9 31.92 -12.94 -9.45
N VAL A 10 31.93 -14.13 -10.05
CA VAL A 10 30.99 -15.24 -9.83
C VAL A 10 29.63 -14.82 -9.26
N THR A 11 28.68 -14.49 -10.12
CA THR A 11 27.24 -14.59 -9.83
C THR A 11 26.76 -15.96 -10.30
N GLY A 12 26.99 -16.97 -9.46
CA GLY A 12 26.37 -18.27 -9.62
C GLY A 12 24.87 -18.16 -9.40
N LEU A 13 24.12 -18.08 -10.49
CA LEU A 13 22.66 -18.13 -10.49
C LEU A 13 22.24 -19.56 -10.16
N VAL A 14 22.04 -19.88 -8.87
CA VAL A 14 21.46 -21.16 -8.46
C VAL A 14 19.95 -21.06 -8.66
N ALA A 15 19.48 -21.48 -9.83
CA ALA A 15 18.07 -21.72 -10.09
C ALA A 15 17.67 -23.06 -9.43
N THR A 16 17.28 -23.04 -8.16
CA THR A 16 16.59 -24.17 -7.54
C THR A 16 15.17 -24.24 -8.09
N SER A 17 14.97 -25.02 -9.15
CA SER A 17 13.66 -25.48 -9.59
C SER A 17 13.13 -26.51 -8.58
N GLY A 18 12.52 -26.01 -7.51
CA GLY A 18 11.73 -26.84 -6.60
C GLY A 18 10.45 -27.29 -7.30
N SER A 19 10.49 -28.45 -7.96
CA SER A 19 9.28 -29.12 -8.47
C SER A 19 8.48 -29.66 -7.30
N VAL A 20 7.49 -28.89 -6.83
CA VAL A 20 6.50 -29.40 -5.88
C VAL A 20 5.48 -30.22 -6.66
N ALA A 21 5.66 -31.54 -6.70
CA ALA A 21 4.64 -32.45 -7.18
C ALA A 21 3.54 -32.53 -6.13
N VAL A 22 2.48 -31.74 -6.30
CA VAL A 22 1.24 -31.86 -5.52
C VAL A 22 0.47 -33.06 -6.06
N ALA A 23 0.67 -34.21 -5.45
CA ALA A 23 -0.16 -35.39 -5.68
C ALA A 23 -1.53 -35.16 -5.04
N CYS A 24 -2.49 -34.65 -5.82
CA CYS A 24 -3.89 -34.63 -5.43
C CYS A 24 -4.36 -36.08 -5.24
N LYS A 25 -4.57 -36.46 -3.98
CA LYS A 25 -5.27 -37.69 -3.63
C LYS A 25 -6.72 -37.53 -4.09
N LYS A 26 -7.03 -38.11 -5.25
CA LYS A 26 -8.36 -38.05 -5.88
C LYS A 26 -9.31 -38.92 -5.05
N GLU A 27 -10.10 -38.30 -4.18
CA GLU A 27 -11.29 -38.94 -3.65
C GLU A 27 -12.30 -39.15 -4.79
N PRO A 28 -12.99 -40.31 -4.84
CA PRO A 28 -14.03 -40.56 -5.83
C PRO A 28 -15.27 -39.74 -5.47
N ALA A 29 -15.28 -38.47 -5.89
CA ALA A 29 -16.48 -37.64 -5.84
C ALA A 29 -17.45 -38.12 -6.92
N ASN A 30 -18.46 -38.87 -6.48
CA ASN A 30 -19.67 -39.18 -7.21
C ASN A 30 -20.50 -37.89 -7.32
N ASN A 31 -20.10 -36.97 -8.19
CA ASN A 31 -20.84 -35.75 -8.47
C ASN A 31 -21.20 -35.72 -9.95
N THR A 32 -22.49 -35.97 -10.19
CA THR A 32 -23.23 -35.66 -11.41
C THR A 32 -22.89 -34.25 -11.86
N SER A 33 -21.93 -34.17 -12.78
CA SER A 33 -21.55 -32.95 -13.49
C SER A 33 -22.68 -32.64 -14.46
N ASN A 34 -23.68 -31.89 -13.98
CA ASN A 34 -24.49 -31.06 -14.86
C ASN A 34 -23.57 -29.92 -15.34
N ASN A 35 -22.70 -30.27 -16.29
CA ASN A 35 -21.86 -29.36 -17.04
C ASN A 35 -22.76 -28.60 -18.02
N THR A 36 -23.69 -27.83 -17.48
CA THR A 36 -24.33 -26.78 -18.25
C THR A 36 -23.26 -25.74 -18.38
N ASP A 37 -22.58 -25.71 -19.53
CA ASP A 37 -21.75 -24.60 -19.98
C ASP A 37 -22.55 -23.33 -19.72
N LYS A 38 -22.29 -22.73 -18.56
CA LYS A 38 -22.91 -21.49 -18.14
C LYS A 38 -22.21 -20.49 -19.02
N ASN A 39 -22.72 -20.34 -20.25
CA ASN A 39 -22.24 -19.44 -21.26
C ASN A 39 -22.32 -18.05 -20.63
N THR A 40 -21.24 -17.64 -19.98
CA THR A 40 -21.18 -16.40 -19.24
C THR A 40 -21.35 -15.32 -20.28
N GLU A 41 -22.52 -14.72 -20.31
CA GLU A 41 -22.87 -13.71 -21.29
C GLU A 41 -21.80 -12.62 -21.26
N LYS A 42 -21.08 -12.46 -22.38
CA LYS A 42 -20.03 -11.45 -22.52
C LYS A 42 -20.60 -10.08 -22.19
N LYS A 43 -19.87 -9.28 -21.41
CA LYS A 43 -20.27 -7.91 -21.08
C LYS A 43 -19.91 -6.97 -22.22
N ASP A 44 -20.88 -6.18 -22.67
CA ASP A 44 -20.65 -5.22 -23.75
C ASP A 44 -20.08 -3.92 -23.18
N LEU A 45 -18.90 -3.50 -23.67
CA LEU A 45 -18.24 -2.25 -23.28
C LEU A 45 -19.08 -1.00 -23.63
N THR A 46 -19.97 -1.09 -24.62
CA THR A 46 -20.86 0.02 -24.99
C THR A 46 -21.96 0.30 -23.97
N LYS A 47 -22.18 -0.62 -23.00
CA LYS A 47 -23.12 -0.41 -21.89
C LYS A 47 -22.57 0.51 -20.80
N ILE A 48 -21.30 0.92 -20.89
CA ILE A 48 -20.71 1.91 -19.98
C ILE A 48 -21.30 3.28 -20.34
N THR A 49 -21.92 3.94 -19.37
CA THR A 49 -22.63 5.20 -19.59
C THR A 49 -21.66 6.34 -19.90
N GLU A 50 -22.14 7.41 -20.55
CA GLU A 50 -21.31 8.59 -20.86
C GLU A 50 -20.67 9.23 -19.62
N GLN A 51 -21.33 9.14 -18.46
CA GLN A 51 -20.79 9.64 -17.20
C GLN A 51 -19.62 8.77 -16.72
N ASP A 52 -19.75 7.46 -16.84
CA ASP A 52 -18.71 6.49 -16.48
C ASP A 52 -17.53 6.47 -17.45
N LEU A 53 -17.70 7.02 -18.66
CA LEU A 53 -16.62 7.16 -19.64
C LEU A 53 -15.69 8.35 -19.34
N LYS A 54 -16.06 9.25 -18.43
CA LYS A 54 -15.21 10.35 -17.97
C LYS A 54 -14.45 9.93 -16.74
N ILE A 55 -13.13 9.77 -16.88
CA ILE A 55 -12.26 9.28 -15.80
C ILE A 55 -11.15 10.28 -15.49
N SER A 56 -10.65 10.23 -14.25
CA SER A 56 -9.58 11.09 -13.75
C SER A 56 -8.39 10.23 -13.33
N PRO A 57 -7.40 10.00 -14.22
CA PRO A 57 -6.22 9.22 -13.88
C PRO A 57 -5.32 9.95 -12.85
N GLU A 58 -4.42 9.22 -12.18
CA GLU A 58 -3.50 9.79 -11.17
C GLU A 58 -2.39 10.64 -11.79
N SER A 59 -2.16 10.51 -13.10
CA SER A 59 -1.37 11.45 -13.89
C SER A 59 -1.86 11.46 -15.33
N ASN A 60 -1.38 12.42 -16.13
CA ASN A 60 -1.79 12.54 -17.54
C ASN A 60 -1.06 11.55 -18.48
N GLU A 61 -0.46 10.49 -17.96
CA GLU A 61 0.33 9.52 -18.73
C GLU A 61 -0.49 8.30 -19.14
N GLU A 62 -0.07 7.62 -20.21
CA GLU A 62 -0.79 6.47 -20.76
C GLU A 62 -0.96 5.34 -19.73
N THR A 63 0.08 5.03 -18.96
CA THR A 63 0.03 3.97 -17.93
C THR A 63 -1.06 4.22 -16.90
N GLU A 64 -1.17 5.46 -16.39
CA GLU A 64 -2.19 5.82 -15.40
C GLU A 64 -3.58 5.91 -16.02
N ALA A 65 -3.68 6.35 -17.28
CA ALA A 65 -4.93 6.31 -18.03
C ALA A 65 -5.45 4.88 -18.19
N LYS A 66 -4.58 3.92 -18.58
CA LYS A 66 -4.94 2.50 -18.67
C LYS A 66 -5.38 1.93 -17.32
N ALA A 67 -4.65 2.22 -16.24
CA ALA A 67 -5.01 1.79 -14.90
C ALA A 67 -6.40 2.32 -14.47
N ALA A 68 -6.67 3.59 -14.71
CA ALA A 68 -7.97 4.21 -14.42
C ALA A 68 -9.11 3.58 -15.26
N VAL A 69 -8.86 3.28 -16.54
CA VAL A 69 -9.84 2.59 -17.39
C VAL A 69 -10.14 1.18 -16.87
N LEU A 70 -9.12 0.39 -16.52
CA LEU A 70 -9.29 -0.96 -15.98
C LEU A 70 -10.12 -0.94 -14.68
N ALA A 71 -9.81 0.00 -13.78
CA ALA A 71 -10.55 0.20 -12.55
C ALA A 71 -12.01 0.60 -12.80
N GLN A 72 -12.27 1.44 -13.81
CA GLN A 72 -13.62 1.85 -14.18
C GLN A 72 -14.42 0.69 -14.79
N ILE A 73 -13.82 -0.10 -15.69
CA ILE A 73 -14.44 -1.30 -16.25
C ILE A 73 -14.81 -2.29 -15.13
N LYS A 74 -13.88 -2.55 -14.21
CA LYS A 74 -14.14 -3.40 -13.04
C LYS A 74 -15.30 -2.89 -12.19
N THR A 75 -15.34 -1.58 -11.96
CA THR A 75 -16.37 -0.96 -11.13
C THR A 75 -17.76 -1.02 -11.77
N VAL A 76 -17.87 -0.73 -13.07
CA VAL A 76 -19.15 -0.65 -13.78
C VAL A 76 -19.67 -2.03 -14.16
N LEU A 77 -18.81 -2.88 -14.74
CA LEU A 77 -19.20 -4.18 -15.29
C LEU A 77 -19.05 -5.34 -14.30
N LYS A 78 -18.42 -5.10 -13.13
CA LYS A 78 -18.17 -6.10 -12.08
C LYS A 78 -17.36 -7.31 -12.58
N ILE A 79 -16.40 -7.06 -13.47
CA ILE A 79 -15.51 -8.07 -14.04
C ILE A 79 -14.06 -7.56 -14.04
N ASP A 80 -13.11 -8.46 -13.87
CA ASP A 80 -11.68 -8.16 -14.01
C ASP A 80 -11.24 -8.50 -15.43
N VAL A 81 -10.76 -7.50 -16.18
CA VAL A 81 -10.25 -7.66 -17.55
C VAL A 81 -8.74 -7.46 -17.60
N VAL A 82 -8.06 -8.19 -18.48
CA VAL A 82 -6.60 -8.14 -18.64
C VAL A 82 -6.25 -7.59 -20.04
N GLU A 83 -5.32 -6.62 -20.09
CA GLU A 83 -4.81 -6.08 -21.36
C GLU A 83 -4.19 -7.18 -22.22
N ASN A 84 -4.40 -7.13 -23.53
CA ASN A 84 -4.01 -8.10 -24.56
C ASN A 84 -4.67 -9.48 -24.46
N THR A 85 -5.44 -9.76 -23.40
CA THR A 85 -6.22 -11.00 -23.27
C THR A 85 -7.70 -10.74 -23.51
N ASP A 86 -8.26 -9.76 -22.80
CA ASP A 86 -9.68 -9.42 -22.86
C ASP A 86 -9.94 -8.12 -23.62
N ILE A 87 -9.02 -7.16 -23.52
CA ILE A 87 -9.10 -5.84 -24.16
C ILE A 87 -7.75 -5.39 -24.73
N THR A 88 -7.77 -4.44 -25.66
CA THR A 88 -6.60 -3.68 -26.14
C THR A 88 -6.86 -2.19 -26.05
N PHE A 89 -5.79 -1.41 -25.87
CA PHE A 89 -5.84 0.05 -25.86
C PHE A 89 -5.28 0.62 -27.17
N SER A 90 -5.90 1.68 -27.68
CA SER A 90 -5.41 2.42 -28.85
C SER A 90 -5.69 3.92 -28.73
N ASP A 91 -5.08 4.70 -29.63
CA ASP A 91 -5.39 6.12 -29.86
C ASP A 91 -5.34 7.00 -28.60
N PHE A 92 -4.39 6.71 -27.70
CA PHE A 92 -4.17 7.51 -26.51
C PHE A 92 -3.77 8.94 -26.90
N THR A 93 -4.50 9.91 -26.37
CA THR A 93 -4.10 11.32 -26.40
C THR A 93 -4.10 11.88 -24.99
N LYS A 94 -2.96 12.41 -24.57
CA LYS A 94 -2.75 13.02 -23.26
C LYS A 94 -3.64 14.26 -23.04
N ALA A 95 -4.23 14.38 -21.86
CA ALA A 95 -4.85 15.64 -21.42
C ALA A 95 -3.76 16.68 -21.13
N THR A 96 -3.95 17.92 -21.58
CA THR A 96 -2.91 18.97 -21.48
C THR A 96 -3.31 20.17 -20.64
N SER A 97 -4.60 20.38 -20.43
CA SER A 97 -5.17 21.37 -19.51
C SER A 97 -6.61 20.99 -19.17
N ALA A 98 -7.23 21.69 -18.22
CA ALA A 98 -8.61 21.47 -17.83
C ALA A 98 -9.61 21.60 -19.01
N GLU A 99 -9.28 22.44 -20.00
CA GLU A 99 -10.08 22.68 -21.21
C GLU A 99 -9.75 21.70 -22.35
N LYS A 100 -8.64 20.97 -22.24
CA LYS A 100 -8.13 20.05 -23.26
C LYS A 100 -8.00 18.65 -22.69
N THR A 101 -9.14 17.96 -22.66
CA THR A 101 -9.23 16.57 -22.22
C THR A 101 -8.44 15.63 -23.12
N GLY A 102 -8.00 14.53 -22.52
CA GLY A 102 -7.40 13.41 -23.23
C GLY A 102 -8.45 12.39 -23.64
N LYS A 103 -8.00 11.33 -24.33
CA LYS A 103 -8.84 10.18 -24.65
C LYS A 103 -8.01 8.91 -24.73
N ILE A 104 -8.66 7.77 -24.57
CA ILE A 104 -8.08 6.45 -24.84
C ILE A 104 -9.19 5.53 -25.33
N ILE A 105 -8.91 4.75 -26.37
CA ILE A 105 -9.86 3.81 -26.95
C ILE A 105 -9.60 2.43 -26.37
N VAL A 106 -10.67 1.74 -25.99
CA VAL A 106 -10.65 0.36 -25.52
C VAL A 106 -11.44 -0.50 -26.48
N SER A 107 -10.84 -1.58 -26.97
CA SER A 107 -11.52 -2.56 -27.81
C SER A 107 -11.44 -3.93 -27.16
N ALA A 108 -12.53 -4.69 -27.15
CA ALA A 108 -12.46 -6.09 -26.76
C ALA A 108 -11.59 -6.89 -27.74
N VAL A 109 -10.76 -7.79 -27.22
CA VAL A 109 -10.06 -8.76 -28.06
C VAL A 109 -11.08 -9.74 -28.61
N GLU A 110 -10.96 -10.13 -29.89
CA GLU A 110 -11.93 -11.02 -30.55
C GLU A 110 -12.12 -12.36 -29.80
N SER A 111 -11.03 -12.90 -29.26
CA SER A 111 -11.00 -14.13 -28.47
C SER A 111 -11.44 -13.96 -27.01
N SER A 112 -11.72 -12.72 -26.56
CA SER A 112 -12.14 -12.45 -25.19
C SER A 112 -13.42 -13.21 -24.84
N LYS A 113 -13.42 -13.87 -23.69
CA LYS A 113 -14.59 -14.57 -23.13
C LYS A 113 -15.39 -13.69 -22.18
N LEU A 114 -14.84 -12.53 -21.78
CA LEU A 114 -15.43 -11.68 -20.75
C LEU A 114 -16.17 -10.48 -21.33
N VAL A 115 -15.64 -9.91 -22.42
CA VAL A 115 -16.15 -8.65 -22.97
C VAL A 115 -16.30 -8.68 -24.49
N LEU A 116 -17.12 -7.76 -25.00
CA LEU A 116 -17.23 -7.45 -26.42
C LEU A 116 -17.40 -5.93 -26.61
N GLY A 117 -17.29 -5.47 -27.86
CA GLY A 117 -17.52 -4.08 -28.21
C GLY A 117 -16.27 -3.20 -28.13
N LYS A 118 -16.48 -1.89 -28.32
CA LYS A 118 -15.44 -0.86 -28.36
C LYS A 118 -16.00 0.42 -27.77
N VAL A 119 -15.20 1.11 -26.95
CA VAL A 119 -15.62 2.37 -26.31
C VAL A 119 -14.44 3.33 -26.16
N THR A 120 -14.72 4.62 -26.12
CA THR A 120 -13.72 5.67 -25.93
C THR A 120 -13.90 6.32 -24.57
N PHE A 121 -12.87 6.29 -23.74
CA PHE A 121 -12.83 7.01 -22.48
C PHE A 121 -12.31 8.43 -22.69
N ILE A 122 -12.89 9.38 -21.96
CA ILE A 122 -12.46 10.77 -21.89
C ILE A 122 -11.63 10.94 -20.63
N LEU A 123 -10.41 11.45 -20.78
CA LEU A 123 -9.47 11.64 -19.68
C LEU A 123 -9.53 13.09 -19.20
N ASN A 124 -9.98 13.29 -17.96
CA ASN A 124 -9.89 14.58 -17.31
C ASN A 124 -8.42 14.92 -17.05
N TYR A 125 -8.08 16.20 -17.18
CA TYR A 125 -6.74 16.67 -16.88
C TYR A 125 -6.41 16.55 -15.40
N PHE A 126 -5.33 15.84 -15.10
CA PHE A 126 -4.72 15.84 -13.80
C PHE A 126 -3.84 17.08 -13.64
N GLU A 127 -4.19 17.97 -12.73
CA GLU A 127 -3.40 19.16 -12.42
C GLU A 127 -2.31 18.85 -11.39
N PRO A 128 -1.02 18.95 -11.73
CA PRO A 128 0.08 18.74 -10.80
C PRO A 128 0.01 19.68 -9.61
N LYS A 129 0.42 19.18 -8.43
CA LYS A 129 0.27 19.92 -7.17
C LYS A 129 1.55 20.69 -6.83
N ASP A 130 1.40 21.96 -6.47
CA ASP A 130 2.53 22.82 -6.11
C ASP A 130 2.84 22.68 -4.61
N ILE A 131 3.93 22.00 -4.28
CA ILE A 131 4.32 21.81 -2.88
C ILE A 131 4.70 23.12 -2.16
N SER A 132 4.98 24.21 -2.88
CA SER A 132 5.23 25.53 -2.26
C SER A 132 3.96 26.18 -1.68
N GLU A 133 2.79 25.62 -1.96
CA GLU A 133 1.52 25.99 -1.32
C GLU A 133 1.42 25.49 0.13
N LEU A 134 2.28 24.55 0.54
CA LEU A 134 2.36 24.08 1.93
C LEU A 134 2.88 25.23 2.82
N LYS A 135 2.03 25.71 3.73
CA LYS A 135 2.32 26.86 4.62
C LYS A 135 1.70 26.67 6.00
N GLY A 136 2.17 27.45 6.99
CA GLY A 136 1.64 27.42 8.35
C GLY A 136 1.72 26.02 8.97
N ASN A 137 0.59 25.50 9.46
CA ASN A 137 0.53 24.18 10.07
C ASN A 137 0.82 23.02 9.10
N ASP A 138 0.80 23.26 7.78
CA ASP A 138 1.14 22.21 6.82
C ASP A 138 2.63 21.89 6.77
N VAL A 139 3.47 22.83 7.18
CA VAL A 139 4.94 22.67 7.20
C VAL A 139 5.48 22.42 8.60
N VAL A 140 4.63 22.04 9.55
CA VAL A 140 5.04 21.65 10.90
C VAL A 140 4.73 20.18 11.09
N LEU A 141 5.76 19.36 11.25
CA LEU A 141 5.63 17.92 11.44
C LEU A 141 5.97 17.56 12.87
N GLN A 142 5.05 16.82 13.48
CA GLN A 142 5.29 16.12 14.73
C GLN A 142 5.87 14.75 14.37
N ILE A 143 7.14 14.54 14.67
CA ILE A 143 7.83 13.27 14.44
C ILE A 143 8.27 12.65 15.76
N GLN A 144 8.40 11.33 15.75
CA GLN A 144 8.84 10.55 16.90
C GLN A 144 10.19 9.95 16.56
N GLY A 145 11.26 10.54 17.11
CA GLY A 145 12.63 10.20 16.75
C GLY A 145 13.29 11.26 15.87
N ASN A 146 14.59 11.06 15.63
CA ASN A 146 15.49 12.09 15.12
C ASN A 146 16.28 11.66 13.86
N SER A 147 15.87 10.57 13.20
CA SER A 147 16.48 10.10 11.95
C SER A 147 15.89 10.79 10.72
N ILE A 148 16.68 10.91 9.66
CA ILE A 148 16.22 11.49 8.39
C ILE A 148 15.14 10.64 7.72
N GLU A 149 15.16 9.31 7.87
CA GLU A 149 14.19 8.39 7.26
C GLU A 149 12.77 8.63 7.81
N ILE A 150 12.65 8.80 9.14
CA ILE A 150 11.38 9.14 9.80
C ILE A 150 10.87 10.50 9.30
N ALA A 151 11.76 11.49 9.16
CA ALA A 151 11.38 12.80 8.65
C ALA A 151 10.90 12.73 7.19
N LYS A 152 11.59 11.98 6.32
CA LYS A 152 11.19 11.74 4.93
C LYS A 152 9.80 11.07 4.85
N GLU A 153 9.59 10.00 5.61
CA GLU A 153 8.30 9.29 5.68
C GLU A 153 7.18 10.24 6.09
N ALA A 154 7.41 11.06 7.12
CA ALA A 154 6.43 12.04 7.60
C ALA A 154 6.11 13.11 6.54
N VAL A 155 7.12 13.64 5.83
CA VAL A 155 6.91 14.59 4.73
C VAL A 155 6.09 13.97 3.60
N ILE A 156 6.45 12.74 3.15
CA ILE A 156 5.72 12.03 2.09
C ILE A 156 4.26 11.82 2.49
N ASN A 157 4.01 11.36 3.72
CA ASN A 157 2.66 11.15 4.23
C ASN A 157 1.88 12.47 4.33
N LYS A 158 2.54 13.58 4.67
CA LYS A 158 1.91 14.90 4.70
C LYS A 158 1.55 15.39 3.30
N ILE A 159 2.44 15.24 2.31
CA ILE A 159 2.16 15.54 0.90
C ILE A 159 0.98 14.70 0.41
N LYS A 160 1.02 13.39 0.67
CA LYS A 160 -0.05 12.46 0.27
C LYS A 160 -1.40 12.81 0.87
N SER A 161 -1.44 13.09 2.17
CA SER A 161 -2.69 13.40 2.85
C SER A 161 -3.28 14.74 2.44
N LYS A 162 -2.43 15.77 2.22
CA LYS A 162 -2.84 17.12 1.80
C LYS A 162 -3.34 17.15 0.37
N PHE A 163 -2.56 16.59 -0.56
CA PHE A 163 -2.79 16.72 -1.99
C PHE A 163 -3.53 15.54 -2.61
N LYS A 164 -3.72 14.44 -1.86
CA LYS A 164 -4.33 13.18 -2.32
C LYS A 164 -3.56 12.56 -3.50
N VAL A 165 -2.24 12.69 -3.49
CA VAL A 165 -1.33 12.13 -4.51
C VAL A 165 -0.28 11.25 -3.85
N THR A 166 0.10 10.14 -4.48
CA THR A 166 1.25 9.36 -4.01
C THR A 166 2.52 9.94 -4.62
N VAL A 167 3.56 10.13 -3.80
CA VAL A 167 4.88 10.62 -4.26
C VAL A 167 5.96 9.61 -3.89
N VAL A 168 6.93 9.44 -4.79
CA VAL A 168 8.05 8.51 -4.61
C VAL A 168 9.38 9.28 -4.53
N GLU A 169 10.22 8.95 -3.55
CA GLU A 169 11.55 9.57 -3.42
C GLU A 169 12.42 9.30 -4.66
N ASN A 170 13.19 10.31 -5.07
CA ASN A 170 14.02 10.34 -6.28
C ASN A 170 13.25 10.27 -7.62
N THR A 171 11.93 10.12 -7.59
CA THR A 171 11.07 10.17 -8.79
C THR A 171 10.26 11.46 -8.80
N ASP A 172 9.58 11.76 -7.69
CA ASP A 172 8.74 12.94 -7.52
C ASP A 172 9.34 13.99 -6.60
N VAL A 173 10.11 13.55 -5.60
CA VAL A 173 10.69 14.43 -4.58
C VAL A 173 12.13 14.05 -4.25
N THR A 174 12.92 15.03 -3.85
CA THR A 174 14.26 14.89 -3.25
C THR A 174 14.32 15.66 -1.95
N PHE A 175 15.22 15.26 -1.05
CA PHE A 175 15.33 15.84 0.28
C PHE A 175 16.72 16.44 0.52
N SER A 176 16.77 17.58 1.21
CA SER A 176 18.00 18.28 1.58
C SER A 176 17.87 18.95 2.96
N ASP A 177 18.98 19.53 3.43
CA ASP A 177 19.02 20.43 4.60
C ASP A 177 18.43 19.83 5.90
N PHE A 178 18.53 18.51 6.06
CA PHE A 178 18.04 17.85 7.25
C PHE A 178 18.82 18.31 8.49
N THR A 179 18.08 18.71 9.51
CA THR A 179 18.58 18.95 10.87
C THR A 179 17.64 18.21 11.81
N ALA A 180 18.17 17.25 12.56
CA ALA A 180 17.41 16.51 13.54
C ALA A 180 16.88 17.45 14.65
N PRO A 181 15.66 17.24 15.15
CA PRO A 181 15.24 17.92 16.37
C PRO A 181 16.04 17.39 17.58
N GLU A 182 16.32 18.26 18.55
CA GLU A 182 17.01 17.88 19.80
C GLU A 182 15.99 17.33 20.83
N GLU A 183 16.30 16.19 21.44
CA GLU A 183 15.49 15.59 22.50
C GLU A 183 15.37 16.55 23.69
N GLY A 184 14.14 16.81 24.15
CA GLY A 184 13.92 17.63 25.36
C GLY A 184 13.76 19.14 25.15
N MET A 185 13.47 19.60 23.92
CA MET A 185 12.84 20.90 23.61
C MET A 185 13.68 22.18 23.83
N THR A 186 14.66 22.43 22.95
CA THR A 186 15.00 23.84 22.63
C THR A 186 15.17 24.12 21.14
N LYS A 187 15.50 23.11 20.32
CA LYS A 187 15.71 23.31 18.89
C LYS A 187 14.85 22.38 18.06
N ASN A 188 13.93 23.00 17.32
CA ASN A 188 13.19 22.32 16.27
C ASN A 188 14.15 21.89 15.16
N GLY A 189 13.94 20.69 14.64
CA GLY A 189 14.62 20.23 13.46
C GLY A 189 14.03 20.87 12.20
N LYS A 190 14.62 20.54 11.05
CA LYS A 190 14.08 20.92 9.74
C LYS A 190 14.41 19.88 8.68
N ILE A 191 13.63 19.87 7.61
CA ILE A 191 13.95 19.15 6.38
C ILE A 191 13.38 19.93 5.19
N THR A 192 14.16 20.07 4.12
CA THR A 192 13.70 20.64 2.86
C THR A 192 13.35 19.52 1.90
N VAL A 193 12.20 19.65 1.25
CA VAL A 193 11.80 18.79 0.14
C VAL A 193 11.70 19.63 -1.13
N LYS A 194 12.20 19.08 -2.24
CA LYS A 194 12.13 19.67 -3.57
C LYS A 194 11.45 18.69 -4.52
N SER A 195 10.46 19.15 -5.28
CA SER A 195 9.88 18.34 -6.36
C SER A 195 10.88 18.17 -7.50
N VAL A 196 11.00 16.94 -7.98
CA VAL A 196 11.84 16.60 -9.13
C VAL A 196 11.23 17.21 -10.39
N SER A 197 12.06 17.73 -11.30
CA SER A 197 11.60 18.39 -12.53
C SER A 197 10.81 17.47 -13.47
N THR A 198 11.04 16.16 -13.37
CA THR A 198 10.32 15.11 -14.13
C THR A 198 9.11 14.54 -13.38
N SER A 199 8.76 15.07 -12.20
CA SER A 199 7.57 14.61 -11.47
C SER A 199 6.32 14.83 -12.32
N LYS A 200 5.46 13.81 -12.34
CA LYS A 200 4.18 13.83 -13.07
C LYS A 200 3.03 14.31 -12.20
N VAL A 201 3.22 14.29 -10.88
CA VAL A 201 2.18 14.59 -9.89
C VAL A 201 2.41 15.92 -9.16
N LEU A 202 3.64 16.44 -9.17
CA LEU A 202 4.00 17.72 -8.57
C LEU A 202 4.47 18.73 -9.61
N VAL A 203 4.26 20.01 -9.35
CA VAL A 203 4.85 21.09 -10.18
C VAL A 203 6.37 21.05 -10.03
N ALA A 204 7.09 21.08 -11.15
CA ALA A 204 8.55 20.96 -11.21
C ALA A 204 9.31 22.00 -10.36
N ASP A 205 10.40 21.57 -9.73
CA ASP A 205 11.40 22.40 -9.04
C ASP A 205 10.87 23.29 -7.89
N LYS A 206 9.68 22.98 -7.37
CA LYS A 206 9.11 23.63 -6.21
C LYS A 206 9.72 23.08 -4.94
N THR A 207 9.78 23.91 -3.90
CA THR A 207 10.41 23.56 -2.62
C THR A 207 9.48 23.89 -1.47
N ALA A 208 9.53 23.07 -0.42
CA ALA A 208 8.95 23.36 0.88
C ALA A 208 9.94 22.97 1.99
N THR A 209 10.01 23.77 3.05
CA THR A 209 10.82 23.45 4.23
C THR A 209 9.89 23.17 5.39
N PHE A 210 10.00 21.98 5.97
CA PHE A 210 9.23 21.54 7.11
C PHE A 210 10.04 21.77 8.39
N GLY A 211 9.39 22.35 9.40
CA GLY A 211 9.85 22.31 10.78
C GLY A 211 9.52 20.96 11.40
N LEU A 212 10.50 20.37 12.09
CA LEU A 212 10.36 19.10 12.79
C LEU A 212 10.25 19.38 14.29
N LEU A 213 9.10 19.08 14.86
CA LEU A 213 8.88 19.08 16.29
C LEU A 213 9.07 17.66 16.78
N ASP A 214 10.07 17.45 17.64
CA ASP A 214 10.18 16.20 18.38
C ASP A 214 8.99 16.13 19.33
N VAL A 215 8.10 15.16 19.08
CA VAL A 215 7.07 14.85 20.06
C VAL A 215 7.80 14.13 21.17
N LYS A 216 7.90 14.80 22.33
CA LYS A 216 8.50 14.24 23.54
C LYS A 216 8.10 12.77 23.64
N LYS A 217 9.09 11.88 23.52
CA LYS A 217 8.89 10.45 23.65
C LYS A 217 8.06 10.21 24.92
N PRO A 218 6.95 9.45 24.86
CA PRO A 218 6.17 9.19 26.04
C PRO A 218 7.10 8.63 27.12
N GLU A 219 7.15 9.30 28.27
CA GLU A 219 7.98 8.84 29.38
C GLU A 219 7.43 7.51 29.91
N GLY A 220 8.33 6.61 30.30
CA GLY A 220 7.98 5.31 30.85
C GLY A 220 7.80 4.21 29.82
N LYS A 221 7.15 3.13 30.24
CA LYS A 221 6.96 1.92 29.45
C LYS A 221 5.68 2.04 28.61
N ALA A 222 5.70 1.49 27.40
CA ALA A 222 4.53 1.35 26.56
C ALA A 222 3.58 0.31 27.17
N ASP A 223 2.35 0.72 27.44
CA ASP A 223 1.36 -0.13 28.12
C ASP A 223 0.46 -0.82 27.09
N LEU A 224 0.60 -2.14 26.95
CA LEU A 224 -0.21 -2.97 26.05
C LEU A 224 -1.71 -2.83 26.32
N ALA A 225 -2.11 -2.51 27.55
CA ALA A 225 -3.51 -2.28 27.89
C ALA A 225 -4.12 -1.05 27.20
N LYS A 226 -3.30 -0.18 26.60
CA LYS A 226 -3.73 1.01 25.84
C LYS A 226 -4.03 0.72 24.36
N LEU A 227 -3.95 -0.53 23.92
CA LEU A 227 -4.47 -0.93 22.62
C LEU A 227 -5.99 -0.75 22.60
N SER A 228 -6.51 -0.12 21.55
CA SER A 228 -7.96 0.06 21.39
C SER A 228 -8.63 -1.25 21.03
N GLU A 229 -9.91 -1.39 21.35
CA GLU A 229 -10.69 -2.59 21.05
C GLU A 229 -10.72 -2.95 19.57
N GLN A 230 -10.66 -1.96 18.67
CA GLN A 230 -10.58 -2.18 17.22
C GLN A 230 -9.23 -2.80 16.80
N GLU A 231 -8.12 -2.34 17.40
CA GLU A 231 -6.77 -2.89 17.14
C GLU A 231 -6.62 -4.32 17.66
N LEU A 232 -7.51 -4.75 18.56
CA LEU A 232 -7.52 -6.08 19.14
C LEU A 232 -8.32 -7.10 18.32
N GLN A 233 -8.99 -6.70 17.23
CA GLN A 233 -9.76 -7.62 16.38
C GLN A 233 -8.95 -8.09 15.18
N ILE A 234 -8.85 -9.40 15.00
CA ILE A 234 -8.18 -10.02 13.86
C ILE A 234 -9.23 -10.76 13.02
N THR A 235 -9.46 -10.30 11.79
CA THR A 235 -10.45 -10.87 10.86
C THR A 235 -9.82 -11.92 9.95
N ASN A 236 -10.57 -13.00 9.73
CA ASN A 236 -10.09 -14.30 9.27
C ASN A 236 -9.97 -14.42 7.74
N GLU A 237 -9.22 -13.51 7.10
CA GLU A 237 -9.09 -13.54 5.63
C GLU A 237 -8.09 -14.59 5.13
N ASN A 238 -7.20 -15.11 5.98
CA ASN A 238 -6.24 -16.14 5.63
C ASN A 238 -5.97 -17.07 6.82
N SER A 239 -6.12 -18.37 6.62
CA SER A 239 -5.77 -19.47 7.55
C SER A 239 -4.77 -19.05 8.64
N MET A 240 -5.30 -18.71 9.83
CA MET A 240 -4.49 -18.26 10.96
C MET A 240 -3.91 -19.46 11.69
N ASP A 241 -2.73 -19.89 11.26
CA ASP A 241 -1.83 -20.62 12.13
C ASP A 241 -1.24 -19.68 13.19
N GLU A 242 -0.79 -20.25 14.30
CA GLU A 242 -0.28 -19.50 15.45
C GLU A 242 0.86 -18.54 15.07
N SER A 243 1.73 -18.94 14.14
CA SER A 243 2.89 -18.13 13.72
C SER A 243 2.44 -16.86 13.01
N LYS A 244 1.49 -16.97 12.07
CA LYS A 244 0.93 -15.81 11.37
C LYS A 244 0.20 -14.88 12.33
N THR A 245 -0.59 -15.42 13.26
CA THR A 245 -1.26 -14.62 14.30
C THR A 245 -0.26 -13.83 15.14
N LYS A 246 0.82 -14.48 15.61
CA LYS A 246 1.86 -13.81 16.41
C LYS A 246 2.54 -12.68 15.64
N ASN A 247 2.88 -12.91 14.37
CA ASN A 247 3.51 -11.88 13.52
C ASN A 247 2.56 -10.71 13.25
N TYR A 248 1.28 -10.98 13.01
CA TYR A 248 0.27 -9.94 12.84
C TYR A 248 0.17 -9.07 14.12
N ILE A 249 0.04 -9.70 15.29
CA ILE A 249 -0.03 -9.01 16.57
C ILE A 249 1.23 -8.16 16.82
N LEU A 250 2.41 -8.71 16.53
CA LEU A 250 3.66 -7.96 16.62
C LEU A 250 3.64 -6.71 15.73
N GLY A 251 3.10 -6.83 14.51
CA GLY A 251 2.90 -5.71 13.60
C GLY A 251 2.00 -4.62 14.18
N VAL A 252 0.86 -5.01 14.77
CA VAL A 252 -0.07 -4.08 15.45
C VAL A 252 0.62 -3.36 16.62
N ILE A 253 1.35 -4.10 17.47
CA ILE A 253 2.07 -3.55 18.61
C ILE A 253 3.14 -2.55 18.15
N ASN A 254 3.96 -2.93 17.15
CA ASN A 254 4.99 -2.05 16.59
C ASN A 254 4.39 -0.79 15.95
N LEU A 255 3.23 -0.90 15.29
CA LEU A 255 2.53 0.24 14.73
C LEU A 255 2.02 1.19 15.84
N LYS A 256 1.36 0.65 16.87
CA LYS A 256 0.79 1.44 17.97
C LYS A 256 1.86 2.17 18.77
N PHE A 257 2.94 1.46 19.09
CA PHE A 257 3.96 1.95 20.00
C PHE A 257 5.22 2.45 19.27
N LYS A 258 5.14 2.69 17.95
CA LYS A 258 6.21 3.36 17.16
C LYS A 258 6.65 4.66 17.83
N ALA A 259 5.73 5.34 18.52
CA ALA A 259 5.96 6.55 19.32
C ALA A 259 6.97 6.44 20.45
N TYR A 260 7.19 5.23 20.95
CA TYR A 260 8.19 4.99 21.99
C TYR A 260 9.58 4.81 21.39
N GLY A 261 9.75 4.85 20.05
CA GLY A 261 11.04 4.70 19.38
C GLY A 261 11.67 3.33 19.61
N VAL A 262 10.85 2.30 19.85
CA VAL A 262 11.29 0.91 20.06
C VAL A 262 10.61 0.04 19.02
N THR A 263 11.39 -0.78 18.32
CA THR A 263 10.86 -1.86 17.48
C THR A 263 10.96 -3.16 18.27
N TYR A 264 9.82 -3.75 18.59
CA TYR A 264 9.71 -5.01 19.30
C TYR A 264 9.88 -6.19 18.35
N LYS A 265 10.37 -7.29 18.89
CA LYS A 265 10.49 -8.61 18.27
C LYS A 265 9.58 -9.61 18.96
N LEU A 266 9.45 -10.81 18.39
CA LEU A 266 8.66 -11.88 19.03
C LEU A 266 9.24 -12.28 20.39
N GLU A 267 10.57 -12.27 20.58
CA GLU A 267 11.23 -12.57 21.86
C GLU A 267 10.96 -11.54 22.97
N ASP A 268 10.46 -10.35 22.60
CA ASP A 268 10.10 -9.28 23.52
C ASP A 268 8.68 -9.46 24.09
N LEU A 269 7.93 -10.44 23.57
CA LEU A 269 6.54 -10.71 23.90
C LEU A 269 6.38 -12.15 24.41
N LYS A 270 5.51 -12.30 25.41
CA LYS A 270 5.02 -13.59 25.87
C LYS A 270 3.57 -13.74 25.44
N PHE A 271 3.33 -14.75 24.62
CA PHE A 271 2.00 -15.09 24.12
C PHE A 271 1.35 -16.14 25.02
N GLY A 272 0.07 -15.94 25.32
CA GLY A 272 -0.78 -16.92 25.97
C GLY A 272 -1.08 -18.11 25.06
N VAL A 273 -1.97 -18.99 25.53
CA VAL A 273 -2.39 -20.16 24.76
C VAL A 273 -3.17 -19.70 23.54
N PHE A 274 -2.63 -19.99 22.35
CA PHE A 274 -3.34 -19.79 21.10
C PHE A 274 -4.48 -20.81 20.99
N LYS A 275 -5.67 -20.32 20.64
CA LYS A 275 -6.81 -21.15 20.22
C LYS A 275 -7.24 -20.63 18.87
N ALA A 276 -7.29 -21.50 17.86
CA ALA A 276 -7.83 -21.12 16.57
C ALA A 276 -9.35 -20.91 16.68
N PRO A 277 -9.94 -19.94 15.97
CA PRO A 277 -11.39 -19.81 15.88
C PRO A 277 -11.99 -21.03 15.17
N SER A 278 -13.21 -21.43 15.57
CA SER A 278 -13.92 -22.60 15.01
C SER A 278 -15.33 -22.20 14.59
N GLY A 279 -15.62 -22.30 13.28
CA GLY A 279 -16.88 -21.80 12.72
C GLY A 279 -17.09 -20.32 13.05
N SER A 280 -18.26 -19.99 13.59
CA SER A 280 -18.64 -18.65 14.05
C SER A 280 -18.13 -18.30 15.45
N GLN A 281 -17.41 -19.21 16.12
CA GLN A 281 -16.89 -18.95 17.46
C GLN A 281 -15.58 -18.16 17.39
N ASP A 282 -15.62 -16.98 17.99
CA ASP A 282 -14.43 -16.18 18.28
C ASP A 282 -13.50 -16.93 19.24
N SER A 283 -12.21 -16.65 19.11
CA SER A 283 -11.18 -17.10 20.05
C SER A 283 -10.33 -15.92 20.48
N SER A 284 -9.38 -16.14 21.40
CA SER A 284 -8.50 -15.07 21.85
C SER A 284 -7.10 -15.56 22.17
N ILE A 285 -6.16 -14.63 22.12
CA ILE A 285 -4.78 -14.81 22.54
C ILE A 285 -4.36 -13.61 23.39
N THR A 286 -3.82 -13.88 24.57
CA THR A 286 -3.26 -12.83 25.42
C THR A 286 -1.81 -12.56 25.06
N VAL A 287 -1.37 -11.32 25.21
CA VAL A 287 0.02 -10.90 25.01
C VAL A 287 0.44 -10.04 26.18
N GLU A 288 1.59 -10.38 26.76
CA GLU A 288 2.25 -9.62 27.82
C GLU A 288 3.74 -9.43 27.47
N PRO A 289 4.44 -8.47 28.10
CA PRO A 289 5.88 -8.32 27.90
C PRO A 289 6.62 -9.58 28.34
N ALA A 290 7.63 -10.00 27.56
CA ALA A 290 8.59 -10.99 28.05
C ALA A 290 9.35 -10.43 29.26
N LYS A 291 9.85 -11.30 30.16
CA LYS A 291 10.60 -10.86 31.35
C LYS A 291 11.85 -10.01 31.01
N SER A 292 12.42 -10.22 29.84
CA SER A 292 13.56 -9.48 29.29
C SER A 292 13.18 -8.09 28.78
N ASN A 293 11.91 -7.84 28.49
CA ASN A 293 11.46 -6.59 27.91
C ASN A 293 11.25 -5.54 29.02
N THR A 294 12.07 -4.49 28.98
CA THR A 294 12.02 -3.38 29.94
C THR A 294 11.22 -2.19 29.45
N THR A 295 10.75 -2.20 28.19
CA THR A 295 10.10 -1.06 27.53
C THR A 295 8.59 -1.24 27.39
N LEU A 296 8.04 -2.44 27.59
CA LEU A 296 6.59 -2.71 27.65
C LEU A 296 6.08 -2.98 29.08
N THR A 297 4.78 -2.72 29.30
CA THR A 297 3.98 -3.11 30.47
C THR A 297 2.59 -3.57 30.06
N GLY A 298 1.82 -4.08 31.03
CA GLY A 298 0.42 -4.42 30.85
C GLY A 298 0.20 -5.73 30.11
N THR A 299 -1.05 -5.97 29.75
CA THR A 299 -1.48 -7.17 29.02
C THR A 299 -2.56 -6.77 28.03
N ALA A 300 -2.50 -7.31 26.82
CA ALA A 300 -3.54 -7.15 25.82
C ALA A 300 -4.17 -8.51 25.50
N THR A 301 -5.46 -8.52 25.15
CA THR A 301 -6.17 -9.71 24.69
C THR A 301 -6.67 -9.45 23.29
N PHE A 302 -6.09 -10.14 22.30
CA PHE A 302 -6.54 -10.07 20.91
C PHE A 302 -7.65 -11.07 20.69
N VAL A 303 -8.71 -10.64 20.02
CA VAL A 303 -9.86 -11.45 19.62
C VAL A 303 -9.70 -11.86 18.16
N LEU A 304 -9.66 -13.16 17.93
CA LEU A 304 -9.59 -13.80 16.63
C LEU A 304 -11.02 -14.11 16.20
N LYS A 305 -11.53 -13.38 15.20
CA LYS A 305 -12.93 -13.49 14.79
C LYS A 305 -13.21 -14.80 14.06
N GLY A 306 -14.26 -15.51 14.49
CA GLY A 306 -14.82 -16.64 13.77
C GLY A 306 -15.34 -16.23 12.39
N LYS A 307 -15.38 -17.16 11.45
CA LYS A 307 -16.01 -16.91 10.16
C LYS A 307 -17.53 -17.06 10.35
N ALA A 308 -18.29 -15.98 10.12
CA ALA A 308 -19.73 -16.10 10.01
C ALA A 308 -20.06 -17.00 8.80
N GLU A 309 -20.87 -18.02 9.02
CA GLU A 309 -21.41 -18.88 7.95
C GLU A 309 -22.37 -18.12 7.04
#